data_AF-A0A0X8JR27-F1
#
_entry.id   AF-A0A0X8JR27-F1
#
_cell.length_a   1.000
_cell.length_b   1.000
_cell.length_c   1.000
_cell.angle_alpha   90.00
_cell.angle_beta   90.00
_cell.angle_gamma   90.00
#
_symmetry.space_group_name_H-M   'P 1'
#
loop_
_entity.id
_entity.type
_entity.pdbx_description
1 polymer ?
#
loop_
_entity_poly.entity_id
_entity_poly.type
_entity_poly.pdbx_seq_one_letter_code
_entity_poly.pdbx_strand_id
1 'polypeptide(L)'
;MTLPGHYLGGLTTYAAHLPWDMEYSIELDENGHYRLFSRDTEGRVRQQHWGTSGRALAEFALRNGFDAEDLLRDLHAIDPGFAADFEACLRR
;
A
#
# COMPACT_ATOMS: atom_id res chain seq x y z
N MET A 1 -11.53 12.05 -10.11
CA MET A 1 -10.07 12.12 -10.31
C MET A 1 -9.51 10.70 -10.29
N THR A 2 -8.56 10.38 -11.16
CA THR A 2 -7.87 9.08 -11.18
C THR A 2 -6.84 9.00 -10.06
N LEU A 3 -6.70 7.83 -9.44
CA LEU A 3 -5.66 7.57 -8.45
C LEU A 3 -4.27 7.53 -9.14
N PRO A 4 -3.21 8.10 -8.54
CA PRO A 4 -1.86 8.04 -9.11
C PRO A 4 -1.26 6.63 -9.03
N GLY A 5 -0.33 6.30 -9.92
CA GLY A 5 0.42 5.04 -9.87
C GLY A 5 -0.41 3.78 -10.14
N HIS A 6 0.00 2.70 -9.49
CA HIS A 6 -0.61 1.38 -9.62
C HIS A 6 -1.80 1.25 -8.67
N TYR A 7 -2.96 0.89 -9.23
CA TYR A 7 -4.17 0.71 -8.45
C TYR A 7 -4.11 -0.59 -7.63
N LEU A 8 -4.41 -0.48 -6.34
CA LEU A 8 -4.43 -1.59 -5.38
C LEU A 8 -5.87 -2.01 -4.98
N GLY A 9 -6.89 -1.31 -5.47
CA GLY A 9 -8.27 -1.63 -5.10
C GLY A 9 -8.64 -1.19 -3.68
N GLY A 10 -9.75 -1.74 -3.18
CA GLY A 10 -10.10 -1.63 -1.77
C GLY A 10 -9.23 -2.61 -0.99
N LEU A 11 -8.38 -2.09 -0.11
CA LEU A 11 -7.55 -2.92 0.75
C LEU A 11 -8.36 -3.34 1.98
N THR A 12 -8.34 -4.62 2.30
CA THR A 12 -8.93 -5.11 3.55
C THR A 12 -8.13 -4.57 4.73
N THR A 13 -8.82 -3.99 5.71
CA THR A 13 -8.19 -3.49 6.95
C THR A 13 -8.90 -4.08 8.16
N TYR A 14 -8.13 -4.48 9.17
CA TYR A 14 -8.63 -4.96 10.46
C TYR A 14 -8.63 -3.85 11.53
N ALA A 15 -8.15 -2.65 11.18
CA ALA A 15 -8.09 -1.55 12.11
C ALA A 15 -9.38 -0.71 12.06
N ALA A 16 -10.03 -0.55 13.22
CA ALA A 16 -11.33 0.10 13.36
C ALA A 16 -11.40 1.59 12.93
N HIS A 17 -10.29 2.19 12.49
CA HIS A 17 -10.19 3.63 12.18
C HIS A 17 -10.07 3.93 10.69
N LEU A 18 -9.93 2.92 9.82
CA LEU A 18 -9.92 3.11 8.37
C LEU A 18 -11.33 2.91 7.80
N PRO A 19 -11.86 3.84 6.98
CA PRO A 19 -13.14 3.65 6.33
C PRO A 19 -13.09 2.46 5.35
N TRP A 20 -14.07 1.57 5.46
CA TRP A 20 -14.19 0.35 4.65
C TRP A 20 -14.35 0.62 3.14
N ASP A 21 -14.72 1.85 2.76
CA ASP A 21 -15.00 2.25 1.38
C ASP A 21 -13.84 3.05 0.72
N MET A 22 -12.60 2.84 1.17
CA MET A 22 -11.42 3.49 0.58
C MET A 22 -10.78 2.63 -0.51
N GLU A 23 -10.44 3.28 -1.62
CA GLU A 23 -9.59 2.69 -2.66
C GLU A 23 -8.15 3.18 -2.49
N TYR A 24 -7.17 2.32 -2.79
CA TYR A 24 -5.76 2.63 -2.64
C TYR A 24 -5.00 2.53 -3.95
N SER A 25 -3.89 3.26 -4.02
CA SER A 25 -2.89 3.13 -5.08
C SER A 25 -1.50 3.43 -4.57
N ILE A 26 -0.50 2.94 -5.29
CA ILE A 26 0.91 3.12 -4.96
C ILE A 26 1.70 3.60 -6.17
N GLU A 27 2.50 4.65 -5.97
CA GLU A 27 3.56 5.03 -6.91
C GLU A 27 4.88 4.49 -6.39
N LEU A 28 5.66 3.89 -7.28
CA LEU A 28 7.05 3.51 -7.04
C LEU A 28 7.95 4.37 -7.93
N ASP A 29 9.06 4.87 -7.39
CA ASP A 29 10.09 5.55 -8.18
C ASP A 29 11.22 4.59 -8.58
N GLU A 30 12.13 5.05 -9.45
CA GLU A 30 13.26 4.25 -9.95
C GLU A 30 14.25 3.82 -8.86
N ASN A 31 14.19 4.43 -7.66
CA ASN A 31 15.03 4.10 -6.51
C ASN A 31 14.33 3.12 -5.55
N GLY A 32 13.10 2.69 -5.85
CA GLY A 32 12.30 1.84 -4.97
C GLY A 32 11.66 2.57 -3.80
N HIS A 33 11.60 3.91 -3.84
CA HIS A 33 10.76 4.66 -2.90
C HIS A 33 9.30 4.57 -3.32
N TYR A 34 8.40 4.67 -2.34
CA TYR A 34 6.97 4.60 -2.59
C TYR A 34 6.19 5.77 -2.00
N ARG A 35 5.05 6.05 -2.62
CA ARG A 35 3.97 6.88 -2.07
C ARG A 35 2.66 6.11 -2.14
N LEU A 36 1.99 5.97 -1.01
CA LEU A 36 0.69 5.32 -0.88
C LEU A 36 -0.41 6.41 -0.86
N PHE A 37 -1.41 6.25 -1.71
CA PHE A 37 -2.56 7.14 -1.80
C PHE A 37 -3.84 6.39 -1.48
N SER A 38 -4.84 7.13 -1.00
CA SER A 38 -6.21 6.66 -0.88
C SER A 38 -7.18 7.60 -1.61
N ARG A 39 -8.30 7.07 -2.08
CA ARG A 39 -9.46 7.83 -2.55
C ARG A 39 -10.68 7.47 -1.70
N ASP A 40 -11.35 8.49 -1.17
CA ASP A 40 -12.63 8.31 -0.47
C ASP A 40 -13.82 8.26 -1.45
N THR A 41 -15.01 7.97 -0.94
CA THR A 41 -16.26 7.90 -1.71
C THR A 41 -16.68 9.23 -2.32
N GLU A 42 -16.18 10.35 -1.80
CA GLU A 42 -16.37 11.70 -2.39
C GLU A 42 -15.35 11.98 -3.52
N GLY A 43 -14.46 11.03 -3.80
CA GLY A 43 -13.44 11.12 -4.83
C GLY A 43 -12.22 11.96 -4.43
N ARG A 44 -12.06 12.30 -3.15
CA ARG A 44 -10.91 13.06 -2.66
C ARG A 44 -9.71 12.13 -2.52
N VAL A 45 -8.60 12.52 -3.12
CA VAL A 45 -7.34 11.78 -3.05
C VAL A 45 -6.47 12.36 -1.93
N ARG A 46 -5.89 11.48 -1.12
CA ARG A 46 -4.94 11.85 -0.04
C ARG A 46 -3.72 10.95 -0.09
N GLN A 47 -2.54 11.51 0.16
CA GLN A 47 -1.34 10.73 0.43
C GLN A 47 -1.40 10.23 1.87
N GLN A 48 -1.36 8.91 2.05
CA GLN A 48 -1.46 8.25 3.35
C GLN A 48 -0.08 8.02 3.96
N HIS A 49 0.88 7.61 3.13
CA HIS A 49 2.22 7.30 3.59
C HIS A 49 3.24 7.44 2.47
N TRP A 50 4.50 7.56 2.84
CA TRP A 50 5.64 7.49 1.93
C TRP A 50 6.79 6.81 2.64
N GLY A 51 7.64 6.10 1.88
CA GLY A 51 8.79 5.42 2.44
C GLY A 51 9.77 5.02 1.36
N THR A 52 10.88 4.42 1.78
CA THR A 52 12.03 4.20 0.89
C THR A 52 12.22 2.73 0.48
N SER A 53 11.34 1.82 0.91
CA SER A 53 11.47 0.40 0.60
C SER A 53 10.19 -0.39 0.88
N GLY A 54 10.13 -1.64 0.42
CA GLY A 54 9.04 -2.57 0.67
C GLY A 54 8.88 -2.90 2.16
N ARG A 55 10.00 -3.03 2.88
CA ARG A 55 10.01 -3.19 4.34
C ARG A 55 9.32 -2.03 5.05
N ALA A 56 9.61 -0.78 4.66
CA ALA A 56 8.96 0.38 5.28
C ALA A 56 7.45 0.40 5.03
N LEU A 57 6.98 -0.11 3.88
CA LEU A 57 5.56 -0.31 3.61
C LEU A 57 4.96 -1.44 4.45
N ALA A 58 5.66 -2.56 4.62
CA ALA A 58 5.21 -3.67 5.47
C ALA A 58 5.04 -3.23 6.93
N GLU A 59 6.00 -2.48 7.48
CA GLU A 59 5.92 -1.92 8.83
C GLU A 59 4.71 -0.97 8.99
N PHE A 60 4.45 -0.13 7.98
CA PHE A 60 3.26 0.72 7.93
C PHE A 60 1.97 -0.12 7.86
N ALA A 61 1.92 -1.11 6.96
CA ALA A 61 0.76 -1.96 6.73
C ALA A 61 0.37 -2.70 8.01
N LEU A 62 1.32 -3.36 8.67
CA LEU A 62 1.12 -4.06 9.93
C LEU A 62 0.66 -3.13 11.05
N ARG A 63 1.30 -1.95 11.20
CA ARG A 63 0.95 -0.98 12.24
C ARG A 63 -0.47 -0.43 12.08
N ASN A 64 -0.95 -0.30 10.85
CA ASN A 64 -2.27 0.23 10.53
C ASN A 64 -3.30 -0.86 10.23
N GLY A 65 -2.93 -2.14 10.43
CA GLY A 65 -3.84 -3.28 10.31
C GLY A 65 -4.32 -3.57 8.88
N PHE A 66 -3.54 -3.22 7.86
CA PHE A 66 -3.81 -3.67 6.49
C PHE A 66 -3.60 -5.18 6.38
N ASP A 67 -4.40 -5.82 5.52
CA ASP A 67 -4.14 -7.20 5.10
C ASP A 67 -2.84 -7.24 4.27
N ALA A 68 -1.77 -7.67 4.93
CA ALA A 68 -0.45 -7.66 4.34
C ALA A 68 -0.26 -8.77 3.28
N GLU A 69 -1.06 -9.84 3.33
CA GLU A 69 -0.99 -10.92 2.33
C GLU A 69 -1.64 -10.46 1.01
N ASP A 70 -2.80 -9.82 1.10
CA ASP A 70 -3.49 -9.25 -0.07
C ASP A 70 -2.62 -8.17 -0.73
N LEU A 71 -2.06 -7.26 0.10
CA LEU A 71 -1.15 -6.22 -0.38
C LEU A 71 0.11 -6.81 -1.02
N LEU A 72 0.71 -7.85 -0.44
CA LEU A 72 1.90 -8.50 -1.00
C LEU A 72 1.62 -9.11 -2.38
N ARG A 73 0.45 -9.73 -2.59
CA ARG A 73 0.07 -10.28 -3.90
C ARG A 73 0.03 -9.21 -4.97
N ASP A 74 -0.53 -8.05 -4.67
CA ASP A 74 -0.63 -6.96 -5.63
C ASP A 74 0.75 -6.32 -5.88
N LEU A 75 1.57 -6.16 -4.84
CA LEU A 75 2.94 -5.66 -4.97
C LEU A 75 3.81 -6.56 -5.87
N HIS A 76 3.63 -7.88 -5.80
CA HIS A 76 4.35 -8.82 -6.67
C HIS A 76 4.08 -8.58 -8.16
N ALA A 77 2.87 -8.15 -8.52
CA ALA A 77 2.52 -7.82 -9.90
C ALA A 77 3.08 -6.47 -10.35
N ILE A 78 3.40 -5.57 -9.42
CA ILE A 78 3.92 -4.23 -9.69
C ILE A 78 5.45 -4.24 -9.78
N ASP A 79 6.11 -4.68 -8.71
CA ASP A 79 7.57 -4.75 -8.62
C ASP A 79 7.98 -5.93 -7.73
N PRO A 80 8.50 -7.03 -8.31
CA PRO A 80 8.90 -8.21 -7.55
C PRO A 80 10.04 -7.99 -6.55
N GLY A 81 10.93 -7.02 -6.81
CA GLY A 81 12.06 -6.71 -5.92
C GLY A 81 11.59 -5.97 -4.68
N PHE A 82 10.71 -5.00 -4.86
CA PHE A 82 10.03 -4.30 -3.78
C PHE A 82 9.15 -5.25 -2.95
N ALA A 83 8.41 -6.14 -3.62
CA ALA A 83 7.59 -7.17 -2.96
C ALA A 83 8.45 -8.14 -2.14
N ALA A 84 9.64 -8.51 -2.60
CA ALA A 84 10.55 -9.36 -1.83
C ALA A 84 11.04 -8.70 -0.53
N ASP A 85 11.33 -7.39 -0.55
CA ASP A 85 11.69 -6.63 0.66
C ASP A 85 10.49 -6.52 1.64
N PHE A 86 9.28 -6.35 1.10
CA PHE A 86 8.04 -6.38 1.88
C PHE A 86 7.83 -7.76 2.54
N GLU A 87 7.91 -8.86 1.78
CA GLU A 87 7.73 -10.23 2.27
C GLU A 87 8.77 -10.60 3.33
N ALA A 88 10.03 -10.20 3.13
CA ALA A 88 11.10 -10.45 4.10
C ALA A 88 10.82 -9.81 5.48
N CYS A 89 10.07 -8.72 5.51
CA CYS A 89 9.62 -8.09 6.75
C CYS A 89 8.51 -8.89 7.45
N LEU A 90 7.60 -9.52 6.69
CA LEU A 90 6.46 -10.28 7.26
C LEU A 90 6.88 -11.61 7.89
N ARG A 91 7.96 -12.22 7.39
CA ARG A 91 8.44 -13.55 7.85
C ARG A 91 9.29 -13.51 9.12
N ARG A 92 9.35 -12.37 9.82
CA ARG A 92 10.13 -12.16 11.05
C ARG A 92 9.27 -12.27 12.30
#